data_AF-A0A3Q3B587-F1
#
_entry.id   AF-A0A3Q3B587-F1
#
_cell.length_a   1.000
_cell.length_b   1.000
_cell.length_c   1.000
_cell.angle_alpha   90.00
_cell.angle_beta   90.00
_cell.angle_gamma   90.00
#
_symmetry.space_group_name_H-M   'P 1'
#
loop_
_entity.id
_entity.type
_entity.pdbx_description
1 polymer ?
#
loop_
_entity_poly.entity_id
_entity_poly.type
_entity_poly.pdbx_seq_one_letter_code
_entity_poly.pdbx_strand_id
1 'polypeptide(L)'
;MSLVFSLQRVPRTGWVYRKVKEPESVSDHMYRMAVIRLKVCSVLRCVRLALVHDMAECIVGDIAPSDNVSKAEKHRREEEAMRHLTSLLPEGLKQEIFALWEEYEHQSTPEAKLVKQFDLLEMILQAHEYEELEGSPGRLQEFFDSTAGRFHHLDVLRLVGSLNEQRGRQNAGGARSSEESQESQP
;
A
#
# COMPACT_ATOMS: atom_id res chain seq x y z
N MET A 1 -20.07 17.46 2.61
CA MET A 1 -18.81 17.15 1.87
C MET A 1 -18.63 15.64 1.92
N SER A 2 -18.41 14.98 0.78
CA SER A 2 -18.30 13.50 0.73
C SER A 2 -17.13 13.03 1.59
N LEU A 3 -17.39 12.16 2.57
CA LEU A 3 -16.38 11.66 3.52
C LEU A 3 -15.20 11.00 2.79
N VAL A 4 -15.45 10.31 1.67
CA VAL A 4 -14.41 9.64 0.86
C VAL A 4 -13.38 10.64 0.31
N PHE A 5 -13.76 11.91 0.09
CA PHE A 5 -12.82 12.94 -0.38
C PHE A 5 -11.78 13.33 0.68
N SER A 6 -11.91 12.88 1.93
CA SER A 6 -10.84 13.08 2.92
C SER A 6 -9.63 12.18 2.66
N LEU A 7 -9.76 11.07 1.92
CA LEU A 7 -8.65 10.14 1.65
C LEU A 7 -7.45 10.82 0.97
N GLN A 8 -7.69 11.78 0.08
CA GLN A 8 -6.63 12.59 -0.56
C GLN A 8 -5.82 13.45 0.43
N ARG A 9 -6.28 13.57 1.67
CA ARG A 9 -5.65 14.34 2.75
C ARG A 9 -5.19 13.44 3.91
N VAL A 10 -5.35 12.11 3.80
CA VAL A 10 -4.81 11.15 4.75
C VAL A 10 -3.46 10.67 4.19
N PRO A 11 -2.32 11.15 4.72
CA PRO A 11 -1.02 10.65 4.29
C PRO A 11 -0.82 9.21 4.80
N ARG A 12 -0.11 8.39 4.03
CA ARG A 12 0.25 7.03 4.46
C ARG A 12 1.22 7.09 5.65
N THR A 13 0.77 6.62 6.81
CA THR A 13 1.40 6.77 8.11
C THR A 13 2.79 6.13 8.16
N GLY A 14 2.99 5.01 7.45
CA GLY A 14 4.31 4.38 7.32
C GLY A 14 5.39 5.34 6.83
N TRP A 15 5.10 6.14 5.81
CA TRP A 15 6.04 7.11 5.24
C TRP A 15 6.23 8.33 6.14
N VAL A 16 5.14 8.80 6.77
CA VAL A 16 5.18 9.90 7.76
C VAL A 16 6.14 9.55 8.90
N TYR A 17 6.03 8.34 9.46
CA TYR A 17 6.90 7.89 10.54
C TYR A 17 8.36 7.72 10.12
N ARG A 18 8.64 7.52 8.83
CA ARG A 18 10.00 7.51 8.28
C ARG A 18 10.47 8.85 7.76
N LYS A 19 9.70 9.93 8.01
CA LYS A 19 10.05 11.30 7.62
C LYS A 19 10.32 11.44 6.12
N VAL A 20 9.60 10.68 5.31
CA VAL A 20 9.59 10.85 3.86
C VAL A 20 9.00 12.23 3.55
N LYS A 21 9.60 12.96 2.61
CA LYS A 21 9.07 14.26 2.17
C LYS A 21 7.85 14.04 1.29
N GLU A 22 6.78 14.80 1.55
CA GLU A 22 5.54 14.77 0.76
C GLU A 22 5.03 13.34 0.53
N PRO A 23 4.72 12.60 1.61
CA PRO A 23 4.25 11.22 1.49
C PRO A 23 2.92 11.16 0.74
N GLU A 24 2.73 10.07 -0.01
CA GLU A 24 1.52 9.82 -0.77
C GLU A 24 0.29 9.79 0.14
N SER A 25 -0.87 10.10 -0.43
CA SER A 25 -2.16 9.91 0.23
C SER A 25 -2.63 8.47 0.10
N VAL A 26 -3.56 8.05 0.97
CA VAL A 26 -4.24 6.75 0.85
C VAL A 26 -4.94 6.60 -0.51
N SER A 27 -5.46 7.68 -1.08
CA SER A 27 -6.04 7.62 -2.43
C SER A 27 -5.02 7.42 -3.54
N ASP A 28 -3.79 7.93 -3.41
CA ASP A 28 -2.73 7.71 -4.40
C ASP A 28 -2.33 6.23 -4.44
N HIS A 29 -2.16 5.64 -3.26
CA HIS A 29 -1.93 4.20 -3.06
C HIS A 29 -3.02 3.35 -3.73
N MET A 30 -4.30 3.59 -3.39
CA MET A 30 -5.42 2.83 -3.98
C MET A 30 -5.53 3.04 -5.50
N TYR A 31 -5.24 4.25 -6.00
CA TYR A 31 -5.26 4.53 -7.43
C TYR A 31 -4.19 3.71 -8.17
N ARG A 32 -2.94 3.72 -7.69
CA ARG A 32 -1.88 2.97 -8.35
C ARG A 32 -2.11 1.46 -8.27
N MET A 33 -2.63 0.95 -7.16
CA MET A 33 -3.08 -0.44 -7.08
C MET A 33 -4.11 -0.78 -8.17
N ALA A 34 -5.13 0.05 -8.35
CA ALA A 34 -6.16 -0.15 -9.38
C ALA A 34 -5.56 -0.16 -10.80
N VAL A 35 -4.61 0.73 -11.09
CA VAL A 35 -3.92 0.81 -12.38
C VAL A 35 -3.03 -0.41 -12.63
N ILE A 36 -2.22 -0.82 -11.65
CA ILE A 36 -1.36 -2.02 -11.76
C ILE A 36 -2.22 -3.26 -12.06
N ARG A 37 -3.41 -3.35 -11.44
CA ARG A 37 -4.35 -4.45 -11.69
C ARG A 37 -4.83 -4.52 -13.12
N LEU A 38 -5.15 -3.39 -13.75
CA LEU A 38 -5.57 -3.38 -15.16
C LEU A 38 -4.52 -3.98 -16.10
N LYS A 39 -3.23 -3.88 -15.74
CA LYS A 39 -2.11 -4.42 -16.52
C LYS A 39 -1.88 -5.92 -16.30
N VAL A 40 -2.17 -6.44 -15.10
CA VAL A 40 -1.82 -7.82 -14.71
C VAL A 40 -3.00 -8.79 -14.76
N CYS A 41 -4.23 -8.35 -14.47
CA CYS A 41 -5.42 -9.19 -14.62
C CYS A 41 -6.70 -8.35 -14.82
N SER A 42 -7.46 -8.61 -15.89
CA SER A 42 -8.72 -7.90 -16.14
C SER A 42 -9.92 -8.55 -15.43
N VAL A 43 -9.87 -8.67 -14.10
CA VAL A 43 -11.10 -8.93 -13.33
C VAL A 43 -11.51 -7.61 -12.70
N LEU A 44 -12.54 -6.96 -13.26
CA LEU A 44 -13.13 -5.71 -12.75
C LEU A 44 -13.35 -5.73 -11.23
N ARG A 45 -13.61 -6.92 -10.66
CA ARG A 45 -13.70 -7.16 -9.22
C ARG A 45 -12.44 -6.76 -8.44
N CYS A 46 -11.24 -7.11 -8.94
CA CYS A 46 -9.96 -6.75 -8.29
C CYS A 46 -9.76 -5.24 -8.24
N VAL A 47 -10.19 -4.51 -9.28
CA VAL A 47 -10.16 -3.04 -9.30
C VAL A 47 -11.12 -2.48 -8.26
N ARG A 48 -12.35 -3.01 -8.17
CA ARG A 48 -13.32 -2.59 -7.15
C ARG A 48 -12.82 -2.84 -5.72
N LEU A 49 -12.22 -4.00 -5.47
CA LEU A 49 -11.61 -4.31 -4.17
C LEU A 49 -10.49 -3.31 -3.83
N ALA A 50 -9.57 -3.04 -4.77
CA ALA A 50 -8.48 -2.08 -4.57
C ALA A 50 -8.99 -0.67 -4.24
N LEU A 51 -10.08 -0.23 -4.87
CA LEU A 51 -10.67 1.10 -4.63
C LEU A 51 -11.47 1.22 -3.32
N VAL A 52 -11.79 0.10 -2.67
CA VAL A 52 -12.68 0.07 -1.50
C VAL A 52 -11.95 -0.32 -0.21
N HIS A 53 -10.84 -1.07 -0.30
CA HIS A 53 -10.26 -1.72 0.86
C HIS A 53 -9.84 -0.76 1.99
N ASP A 54 -9.21 0.37 1.66
CA ASP A 54 -8.77 1.38 2.65
C ASP A 54 -9.78 2.55 2.80
N MET A 55 -11.02 2.39 2.30
CA MET A 55 -12.01 3.48 2.36
C MET A 55 -12.37 3.89 3.81
N ALA A 56 -12.26 2.96 4.76
CA ALA A 56 -12.49 3.20 6.18
C ALA A 56 -11.53 4.25 6.78
N GLU A 57 -10.32 4.36 6.22
CA GLU A 57 -9.26 5.26 6.70
C GLU A 57 -9.63 6.73 6.53
N CYS A 58 -10.66 7.04 5.73
CA CYS A 58 -11.20 8.39 5.59
C CYS A 58 -11.82 8.91 6.90
N ILE A 59 -12.18 8.01 7.83
CA ILE A 59 -12.67 8.29 9.19
C ILE A 59 -11.65 7.87 10.24
N VAL A 60 -11.10 6.65 10.11
CA VAL A 60 -10.24 6.04 11.14
C VAL A 60 -8.82 6.61 11.12
N GLY A 61 -8.37 7.14 9.98
CA GLY A 61 -6.96 7.37 9.67
C GLY A 61 -6.25 6.08 9.29
N ASP A 62 -5.07 6.22 8.68
CA ASP A 62 -4.19 5.09 8.36
C ASP A 62 -3.47 4.61 9.63
N ILE A 63 -3.89 3.44 10.16
CA ILE A 63 -3.32 2.83 11.35
C ILE A 63 -2.13 1.95 10.95
N ALA A 64 -0.93 2.39 11.31
CA ALA A 64 0.31 1.66 11.06
C ALA A 64 0.64 0.66 12.20
N PRO A 65 1.48 -0.36 11.95
CA PRO A 65 1.93 -1.29 13.00
C PRO A 65 2.56 -0.60 14.22
N SER A 66 3.17 0.57 14.04
CA SER A 66 3.80 1.35 15.12
C SER A 66 2.79 1.98 16.09
N ASP A 67 1.50 2.05 15.74
CA ASP A 67 0.44 2.61 16.58
C ASP A 67 -0.01 1.66 17.69
N ASN A 68 0.48 0.41 17.70
CA ASN A 68 0.18 -0.62 18.70
C ASN A 68 -1.33 -0.90 18.89
N VAL A 69 -2.15 -0.65 17.86
CA VAL A 69 -3.56 -1.01 17.84
C VAL A 69 -3.69 -2.49 17.50
N SER A 70 -4.40 -3.25 18.34
CA SER A 70 -4.63 -4.68 18.07
C SER A 70 -5.41 -4.88 16.77
N LYS A 71 -5.19 -6.01 16.08
CA LYS A 71 -5.95 -6.35 14.87
C LYS A 71 -7.47 -6.32 15.08
N ALA A 72 -7.93 -6.79 16.24
CA ALA A 72 -9.35 -6.80 16.59
C ALA A 72 -9.92 -5.39 16.74
N GLU A 73 -9.18 -4.48 17.39
CA GLU A 73 -9.62 -3.09 17.55
C GLU A 73 -9.53 -2.30 16.24
N LYS A 74 -8.49 -2.51 15.43
CA LYS A 74 -8.41 -1.94 14.07
C LYS A 74 -9.64 -2.35 13.25
N HIS A 75 -9.91 -3.65 13.19
CA HIS A 75 -11.07 -4.18 12.47
C HIS A 75 -12.39 -3.60 12.99
N ARG A 76 -12.60 -3.54 14.31
CA ARG A 76 -13.81 -2.96 14.90
C ARG A 76 -14.02 -1.50 14.49
N ARG A 77 -12.97 -0.68 14.52
CA ARG A 77 -13.03 0.74 14.11
C ARG A 77 -13.34 0.89 12.62
N GLU A 78 -12.67 0.10 11.79
CA GLU A 78 -12.87 0.14 10.34
C GLU A 78 -14.23 -0.38 9.92
N GLU A 79 -14.75 -1.41 10.59
CA GLU A 79 -16.11 -1.90 10.38
C GLU A 79 -17.15 -0.84 10.73
N GLU A 80 -17.00 -0.18 11.89
CA GLU A 80 -17.88 0.92 12.31
C GLU A 80 -17.85 2.07 11.29
N ALA A 81 -16.66 2.46 10.83
CA ALA A 81 -16.48 3.47 9.80
C ALA A 81 -17.14 3.06 8.47
N MET A 82 -16.94 1.82 8.00
CA MET A 82 -17.55 1.33 6.77
C MET A 82 -19.06 1.21 6.85
N ARG A 83 -19.61 0.79 8.00
CA ARG A 83 -21.06 0.81 8.25
C ARG A 83 -21.61 2.23 8.14
N HIS A 84 -20.92 3.21 8.72
CA HIS A 84 -21.31 4.61 8.58
C HIS A 84 -21.22 5.10 7.14
N LEU A 85 -20.09 4.89 6.46
CA LEU A 85 -19.87 5.35 5.07
C LEU A 85 -20.89 4.76 4.10
N THR A 86 -21.12 3.46 4.17
CA THR A 86 -22.05 2.77 3.27
C THR A 86 -23.50 3.10 3.58
N SER A 87 -23.84 3.50 4.81
CA SER A 87 -25.21 3.97 5.15
C SER A 87 -25.62 5.24 4.39
N LEU A 88 -24.66 5.99 3.84
CA LEU A 88 -24.90 7.19 3.04
C LEU A 88 -25.19 6.87 1.56
N LEU A 89 -25.06 5.60 1.16
CA LEU A 89 -25.28 5.14 -0.22
C LEU A 89 -26.69 4.57 -0.40
N PRO A 90 -27.22 4.55 -1.64
CA PRO A 90 -28.41 3.78 -1.97
C PRO A 90 -28.25 2.30 -1.61
N GLU A 91 -29.33 1.63 -1.21
CA GLU A 91 -29.29 0.28 -0.61
C GLU A 91 -28.52 -0.76 -1.44
N GLY A 92 -28.67 -0.75 -2.77
CA GLY A 92 -27.91 -1.66 -3.64
C GLY A 92 -26.39 -1.43 -3.61
N LEU A 93 -25.95 -0.16 -3.60
CA LEU A 93 -24.54 0.20 -3.53
C LEU A 93 -23.97 0.02 -2.12
N LYS A 94 -24.77 0.29 -1.09
CA LYS A 94 -24.40 0.05 0.32
C LYS A 94 -23.99 -1.41 0.52
N GLN A 95 -24.82 -2.36 0.08
CA GLN A 95 -24.55 -3.78 0.21
C GLN A 95 -23.33 -4.20 -0.60
N GLU A 96 -23.20 -3.70 -1.85
CA GLU A 96 -22.05 -4.04 -2.70
C GLU A 96 -20.72 -3.55 -2.11
N ILE A 97 -20.63 -2.29 -1.68
CA ILE A 97 -19.39 -1.69 -1.16
C ILE A 97 -19.01 -2.31 0.19
N PHE A 98 -19.98 -2.51 1.09
CA PHE A 98 -19.71 -3.16 2.37
C PHE A 98 -19.22 -4.60 2.17
N ALA A 99 -19.84 -5.36 1.27
CA ALA A 99 -19.43 -6.74 0.97
C ALA A 99 -18.03 -6.81 0.34
N LEU A 100 -17.66 -5.86 -0.52
CA LEU A 100 -16.30 -5.79 -1.08
C LEU A 100 -15.24 -5.53 0.00
N TRP A 101 -15.51 -4.60 0.91
CA TRP A 101 -14.61 -4.33 2.04
C TRP A 101 -14.48 -5.57 2.94
N GLU A 102 -15.61 -6.19 3.30
CA GLU A 102 -15.62 -7.39 4.13
C GLU A 102 -14.90 -8.58 3.47
N GLU A 103 -15.07 -8.76 2.16
CA GLU A 103 -14.35 -9.75 1.35
C GLU A 103 -12.84 -9.55 1.42
N TYR A 104 -12.38 -8.30 1.31
CA TYR A 104 -10.97 -7.97 1.46
C TYR A 104 -10.47 -8.23 2.88
N GLU A 105 -11.16 -7.74 3.91
CA GLU A 105 -10.75 -7.92 5.30
C GLU A 105 -10.60 -9.39 5.71
N HIS A 106 -11.54 -10.22 5.27
CA HIS A 106 -11.53 -11.66 5.55
C HIS A 106 -10.65 -12.46 4.59
N GLN A 107 -10.14 -11.84 3.52
CA GLN A 107 -9.36 -12.51 2.48
C GLN A 107 -10.06 -13.79 1.97
N SER A 108 -11.38 -13.70 1.78
CA SER A 108 -12.24 -14.87 1.57
C SER A 108 -12.23 -15.41 0.13
N THR A 109 -11.79 -14.59 -0.84
CA THR A 109 -11.75 -14.94 -2.28
C THR A 109 -10.32 -14.96 -2.83
N PRO A 110 -10.07 -15.67 -3.95
CA PRO A 110 -8.81 -15.56 -4.68
C PRO A 110 -8.48 -14.12 -5.09
N GLU A 111 -9.49 -13.35 -5.48
CA GLU A 111 -9.37 -11.94 -5.83
C GLU A 111 -8.86 -11.11 -4.66
N ALA A 112 -9.47 -11.23 -3.47
CA ALA A 112 -9.05 -10.52 -2.26
C ALA A 112 -7.63 -10.87 -1.84
N LYS A 113 -7.28 -12.16 -1.86
CA LYS A 113 -5.91 -12.66 -1.59
C LYS A 113 -4.90 -12.11 -2.58
N LEU A 114 -5.30 -11.97 -3.84
CA LEU A 114 -4.45 -11.36 -4.84
C LEU A 114 -4.35 -9.85 -4.63
N VAL A 115 -5.42 -9.14 -4.25
CA VAL A 115 -5.37 -7.68 -4.03
C VAL A 115 -4.45 -7.38 -2.86
N LYS A 116 -4.45 -8.21 -1.82
CA LYS A 116 -3.53 -8.04 -0.70
C LYS A 116 -2.06 -8.18 -1.10
N GLN A 117 -1.74 -9.05 -2.05
CA GLN A 117 -0.39 -9.12 -2.60
C GLN A 117 -0.03 -7.88 -3.42
N PHE A 118 -0.99 -7.28 -4.12
CA PHE A 118 -0.76 -6.02 -4.83
C PHE A 118 -0.62 -4.82 -3.90
N ASP A 119 -1.35 -4.77 -2.79
CA ASP A 119 -1.17 -3.78 -1.72
C ASP A 119 0.28 -3.81 -1.21
N LEU A 120 0.80 -5.00 -0.88
CA LEU A 120 2.19 -5.16 -0.46
C LEU A 120 3.21 -4.82 -1.55
N LEU A 121 2.95 -5.22 -2.81
CA LEU A 121 3.84 -4.91 -3.94
C LEU A 121 3.92 -3.40 -4.19
N GLU A 122 2.77 -2.73 -4.16
CA GLU A 122 2.67 -1.29 -4.36
C GLU A 122 3.45 -0.55 -3.26
N MET A 123 3.33 -0.98 -2.01
CA MET A 123 4.07 -0.42 -0.88
C MET A 123 5.59 -0.52 -1.06
N ILE A 124 6.13 -1.68 -1.48
CA ILE A 124 7.58 -1.82 -1.68
C ILE A 124 8.08 -1.12 -2.95
N LEU A 125 7.21 -0.97 -3.96
CA LEU A 125 7.50 -0.15 -5.13
C LEU A 125 7.63 1.32 -4.71
N GLN A 126 6.69 1.83 -3.91
CA GLN A 126 6.74 3.19 -3.37
C GLN A 126 7.97 3.41 -2.48
N ALA A 127 8.32 2.43 -1.65
CA ALA A 127 9.54 2.49 -0.85
C ALA A 127 10.78 2.66 -1.73
N HIS A 128 10.87 1.91 -2.84
CA HIS A 128 11.97 2.06 -3.77
C HIS A 128 12.02 3.45 -4.42
N GLU A 129 10.89 3.95 -4.89
CA GLU A 129 10.80 5.28 -5.51
C GLU A 129 11.19 6.40 -4.53
N TYR A 130 10.81 6.30 -3.25
CA TYR A 130 11.26 7.27 -2.25
C TYR A 130 12.75 7.20 -1.97
N GLU A 131 13.34 6.00 -1.93
CA GLU A 131 14.80 5.85 -1.83
C GLU A 131 15.51 6.51 -3.03
N GLU A 132 14.97 6.36 -4.25
CA GLU A 132 15.49 7.00 -5.46
C GLU A 132 15.39 8.52 -5.41
N LEU A 133 14.19 9.05 -5.11
CA LEU A 133 13.93 10.49 -5.06
C LEU A 133 14.78 11.21 -4.02
N GLU A 134 15.02 10.55 -2.89
CA GLU A 134 15.80 11.11 -1.79
C GLU A 134 17.30 10.76 -1.87
N GLY A 135 17.73 9.98 -2.88
CA GLY A 135 19.12 9.54 -3.03
C GLY A 135 19.61 8.72 -1.82
N SER A 136 18.74 7.93 -1.21
CA SER A 136 19.00 7.18 0.03
C SER A 136 18.79 5.67 -0.14
N PRO A 137 19.59 5.01 -1.01
CA PRO A 137 19.43 3.60 -1.32
C PRO A 137 19.49 2.73 -0.06
N GLY A 138 18.52 1.83 0.11
CA GLY A 138 18.45 0.93 1.25
C GLY A 138 17.77 1.47 2.51
N ARG A 139 17.46 2.77 2.58
CA ARG A 139 16.90 3.41 3.80
C ARG A 139 15.58 2.79 4.27
N LEU A 140 14.73 2.33 3.35
CA LEU A 140 13.39 1.80 3.63
C LEU A 140 13.34 0.27 3.56
N GLN A 141 14.46 -0.39 3.87
CA GLN A 141 14.60 -1.86 3.83
C GLN A 141 13.54 -2.61 4.64
N GLU A 142 13.13 -2.08 5.79
CA GLU A 142 12.14 -2.73 6.66
C GLU A 142 10.79 -3.00 5.96
N PHE A 143 10.41 -2.18 4.97
CA PHE A 143 9.19 -2.39 4.20
C PHE A 143 9.34 -3.64 3.31
N PHE A 144 10.51 -3.82 2.69
CA PHE A 144 10.83 -5.05 1.95
C PHE A 144 10.82 -6.27 2.88
N ASP A 145 11.47 -6.16 4.04
CA ASP A 145 11.54 -7.26 5.01
C ASP A 145 10.15 -7.68 5.50
N SER A 146 9.23 -6.72 5.70
CA SER A 146 7.84 -6.97 6.11
C SER A 146 7.01 -7.77 5.10
N THR A 147 7.49 -7.88 3.85
CA THR A 147 6.81 -8.62 2.76
C THR A 147 7.37 -10.02 2.52
N ALA A 148 8.43 -10.42 3.23
CA ALA A 148 9.07 -11.72 3.07
C ALA A 148 8.08 -12.88 3.23
N GLY A 149 8.01 -13.75 2.23
CA GLY A 149 7.13 -14.93 2.22
C GLY A 149 5.64 -14.65 2.02
N ARG A 150 5.24 -13.41 1.69
CA ARG A 150 3.83 -13.01 1.52
C ARG A 150 3.33 -12.99 0.07
N PHE A 151 4.23 -13.20 -0.88
CA PHE A 151 3.92 -13.27 -2.31
C PHE A 151 3.87 -14.72 -2.79
N HIS A 152 2.83 -15.05 -3.56
CA HIS A 152 2.54 -16.41 -4.04
C HIS A 152 2.08 -16.44 -5.50
N HIS A 153 1.41 -15.39 -5.97
CA HIS A 153 0.92 -15.33 -7.35
C HIS A 153 2.08 -15.12 -8.33
N LEU A 154 2.13 -15.90 -9.42
CA LEU A 154 3.25 -15.91 -10.36
C LEU A 154 3.55 -14.53 -10.95
N ASP A 155 2.52 -13.79 -11.35
CA ASP A 155 2.74 -12.44 -11.92
C ASP A 155 3.24 -11.45 -10.86
N VAL A 156 2.79 -11.58 -9.61
CA VAL A 156 3.27 -10.72 -8.52
C VAL A 156 4.72 -11.06 -8.21
N LEU A 157 5.06 -12.35 -8.12
CA LEU A 157 6.43 -12.81 -7.90
C LEU A 157 7.39 -12.32 -9.01
N ARG A 158 6.93 -12.31 -10.26
CA ARG A 158 7.72 -11.75 -11.38
C ARG A 158 8.01 -10.26 -11.18
N LEU A 159 6.98 -9.48 -10.83
CA LEU A 159 7.13 -8.04 -10.59
C LEU A 159 8.04 -7.74 -9.40
N VAL A 160 7.85 -8.45 -8.29
CA VAL A 160 8.71 -8.35 -7.09
C VAL A 160 10.16 -8.71 -7.43
N GLY A 161 10.38 -9.76 -8.22
CA GLY A 161 11.71 -10.15 -8.68
C GLY A 161 12.40 -9.05 -9.48
N SER A 162 11.70 -8.49 -10.48
CA SER A 162 12.22 -7.37 -11.27
C SER A 162 12.52 -6.13 -10.42
N LEU A 163 11.64 -5.79 -9.47
CA LEU A 163 11.86 -4.67 -8.55
C LEU A 163 13.09 -4.89 -7.67
N ASN A 164 13.24 -6.08 -7.09
CA ASN A 164 14.38 -6.40 -6.24
C ASN A 164 15.71 -6.38 -7.00
N GLU A 165 15.72 -6.84 -8.26
CA GLU A 165 16.91 -6.73 -9.13
C GLU A 165 17.28 -5.27 -9.42
N GLN A 166 16.29 -4.43 -9.75
CA GLN A 166 16.49 -2.99 -10.00
C GLN A 166 17.06 -2.30 -8.76
N ARG A 167 16.40 -2.49 -7.62
CA ARG A 167 16.85 -1.93 -6.33
C ARG A 167 18.23 -2.42 -5.92
N GLY A 168 18.53 -3.70 -6.13
CA GLY A 168 19.85 -4.27 -5.84
C GLY A 168 20.98 -3.61 -6.63
N ARG A 169 20.75 -3.31 -7.92
CA ARG A 169 21.75 -2.60 -8.75
C ARG A 169 22.01 -1.18 -8.24
N GLN A 170 20.98 -0.48 -7.80
CA GLN A 170 21.12 0.87 -7.27
C GLN A 170 21.82 0.89 -5.91
N ASN A 171 21.48 -0.03 -5.01
CA ASN A 171 22.16 -0.15 -3.72
C ASN A 171 23.65 -0.44 -3.90
N ALA A 172 24.02 -1.29 -4.85
CA ALA A 172 25.43 -1.56 -5.18
C ALA A 172 26.14 -0.35 -5.82
N GLY A 173 25.44 0.45 -6.63
CA GLY A 173 25.97 1.67 -7.23
C GLY A 173 26.17 2.80 -6.22
N GLY A 174 25.25 2.96 -5.26
CA GLY A 174 25.34 3.96 -4.19
C GLY A 174 26.47 3.67 -3.20
N ALA A 175 26.76 2.40 -2.90
CA ALA A 175 27.89 2.03 -2.06
C ALA A 175 29.24 2.46 -2.67
N ARG A 176 29.41 2.26 -3.98
CA ARG A 176 30.65 2.64 -4.70
C ARG A 176 30.87 4.15 -4.75
N SER A 177 29.82 4.94 -4.95
CA SER A 177 29.94 6.41 -4.97
C SER A 177 30.23 7.00 -3.59
N SER A 178 29.70 6.39 -2.51
CA SER A 178 30.02 6.81 -1.14
C SER A 178 31.46 6.49 -0.73
N GLU A 179 32.06 5.40 -1.23
CA GLU A 179 33.47 5.04 -0.98
C GLU A 179 34.43 6.01 -1.71
N GLU A 180 34.17 6.34 -2.98
CA GLU A 180 34.99 7.30 -3.75
C GLU A 180 34.93 8.73 -3.18
N SER A 181 33.81 9.10 -2.55
CA SER A 181 33.63 10.40 -1.88
C SER A 181 34.43 10.53 -0.58
N GLN A 182 34.77 9.40 0.06
CA GLN A 182 35.55 9.36 1.31
C GLN A 182 37.07 9.30 1.04
N GLU A 183 37.50 8.70 -0.07
CA GLU A 183 38.92 8.68 -0.48
C GLU A 183 39.42 10.01 -1.07
N SER A 184 38.53 10.95 -1.38
CA SER A 184 38.86 12.23 -2.03
C SER A 184 38.92 13.44 -1.08
N GLN A 185 38.85 13.23 0.24
CA GLN A 185 39.09 14.28 1.24
C GLN A 185 40.53 14.17 1.80
N PRO A 186 41.38 15.22 1.65
CA PRO A 186 42.76 15.22 2.15
C PRO A 186 42.88 15.38 3.67
#